data_AF-A0AAV7NA61-F1
#
_entry.id   AF-A0AAV7NA61-F1
#
_cell.length_a   1.000
_cell.length_b   1.000
_cell.length_c   1.000
_cell.angle_alpha   90.00
_cell.angle_beta   90.00
_cell.angle_gamma   90.00
#
_symmetry.space_group_name_H-M   'P 1'
#
loop_
_entity.id
_entity.type
_entity.pdbx_description
1 polymer ?
#
loop_
_entity_poly.entity_id
_entity_poly.type
_entity_poly.pdbx_seq_one_letter_code
_entity_poly.pdbx_strand_id
1 'polypeptide(L)'
;MDAIQALSNNIKLKIDAVVLDVNLLCSDLRKVTDKVTTSEGQINKLQPVNKQLEKQVRHLTKKQTEMEAKSEDQEDRARRNNIRITGVPEGAEGHCTVKDLILNKLGLKHLLNNFTSLEKTWDWLEGWHKMEWPRPEAREWRERSRERGTPRHAQRSPVRSGAEPQGSTNARRGLRYRSMPSPEGASE
;
A
#
# COMPACT_ATOMS: atom_id res chain seq x y z
N MET A 1 18.05 -91.22 0.86
CA MET A 1 18.49 -90.38 1.99
C MET A 1 19.09 -89.07 1.48
N ASP A 2 19.98 -89.10 0.49
CA ASP A 2 20.74 -87.91 0.02
C ASP A 2 19.89 -86.77 -0.57
N ALA A 3 18.84 -87.08 -1.35
CA ALA A 3 17.98 -86.06 -1.94
C ALA A 3 17.19 -85.25 -0.88
N ILE A 4 16.76 -85.92 0.20
CA ILE A 4 16.05 -85.27 1.31
C ILE A 4 17.03 -84.36 2.08
N GLN A 5 18.27 -84.80 2.28
CA GLN A 5 19.31 -84.00 2.91
C GLN A 5 19.68 -82.77 2.08
N ALA A 6 19.80 -82.93 0.76
CA ALA A 6 20.08 -81.83 -0.16
C ALA A 6 18.95 -80.78 -0.17
N LEU A 7 17.69 -81.22 -0.19
CA LEU A 7 16.52 -80.33 -0.09
C LEU A 7 16.50 -79.59 1.25
N SER A 8 16.74 -80.30 2.36
CA SER A 8 16.82 -79.70 3.70
C SER A 8 17.88 -78.60 3.78
N ASN A 9 19.08 -78.86 3.24
CA ASN A 9 20.15 -77.88 3.18
C ASN A 9 19.78 -76.66 2.32
N ASN A 10 19.13 -76.86 1.17
CA ASN A 10 18.69 -75.75 0.30
C ASN A 10 17.65 -74.87 1.00
N ILE A 11 16.68 -75.49 1.68
CA ILE A 11 15.66 -74.78 2.46
C ILE A 11 16.33 -73.97 3.56
N LYS A 12 17.29 -74.57 4.28
CA LYS A 12 18.03 -73.87 5.34
C LYS A 12 18.75 -72.63 4.82
N LEU A 13 19.49 -72.74 3.71
CA LEU A 13 20.18 -71.62 3.09
C LEU A 13 19.22 -70.49 2.67
N LYS A 14 18.06 -70.83 2.12
CA LYS A 14 17.04 -69.83 1.76
C LYS A 14 16.43 -69.16 2.98
N ILE A 15 16.17 -69.92 4.05
CA ILE A 15 15.68 -69.37 5.32
C ILE A 15 16.72 -68.41 5.90
N ASP A 16 17.99 -68.81 5.94
CA ASP A 16 19.09 -67.96 6.46
C ASP A 16 19.22 -66.66 5.64
N ALA A 17 19.07 -66.73 4.31
CA ALA A 17 19.05 -65.56 3.43
C ALA A 17 17.85 -64.64 3.73
N VAL A 18 16.64 -65.19 3.88
CA VAL A 18 15.45 -64.40 4.24
C VAL A 18 15.61 -63.75 5.62
N VAL A 19 16.18 -64.46 6.60
CA VAL A 19 16.46 -63.92 7.93
C VAL A 19 17.44 -62.76 7.85
N LEU A 20 18.48 -62.87 7.02
CA LEU A 20 19.42 -61.78 6.78
C LEU A 20 18.73 -60.56 6.17
N ASP A 21 17.92 -60.75 5.12
CA ASP A 21 17.20 -59.67 4.46
C ASP A 21 16.20 -58.98 5.42
N VAL A 22 15.49 -59.76 6.24
CA VAL A 22 14.58 -59.23 7.27
C VAL A 22 15.34 -58.39 8.29
N ASN A 23 16.54 -58.83 8.71
CA ASN A 23 17.36 -58.06 9.65
C ASN A 23 17.87 -56.74 9.03
N LEU A 24 18.24 -56.76 7.75
CA LEU A 24 18.63 -55.55 7.02
C LEU A 24 17.46 -54.57 6.91
N LEU A 25 16.27 -55.06 6.52
CA LEU A 25 15.05 -54.25 6.48
C LEU A 25 14.70 -53.66 7.85
N CYS A 26 14.82 -54.44 8.92
CA CYS A 26 14.61 -53.94 10.28
C CYS A 26 15.61 -52.82 10.63
N SER A 27 16.87 -52.94 10.23
CA SER A 27 17.89 -51.90 10.43
C SER A 27 17.53 -50.61 9.69
N ASP A 28 17.13 -50.73 8.42
CA ASP A 28 16.80 -49.58 7.60
C ASP A 28 15.51 -48.90 8.05
N LEU A 29 14.50 -49.67 8.49
CA LEU A 29 13.29 -49.12 9.09
C LEU A 29 13.58 -48.33 10.38
N ARG A 30 14.54 -48.77 11.20
CA ARG A 30 14.98 -48.00 12.37
C ARG A 30 15.61 -46.68 11.96
N LYS A 31 16.53 -46.68 11.00
CA LYS A 31 17.16 -45.45 10.48
C LYS A 31 16.14 -44.47 9.91
N VAL A 32 15.12 -44.97 9.21
CA VAL A 32 14.03 -44.14 8.69
C VAL A 32 13.21 -43.55 9.84
N THR A 33 12.85 -44.36 10.83
CA THR A 33 12.14 -43.89 12.03
C THR A 33 12.92 -42.79 12.76
N ASP A 34 14.23 -42.96 12.93
CA ASP A 34 15.09 -41.96 13.58
C ASP A 34 15.15 -40.64 12.79
N LYS A 35 15.20 -40.73 11.46
CA LYS A 35 15.17 -39.54 10.59
C LYS A 35 13.81 -38.84 10.63
N VAL A 36 12.71 -39.59 10.62
CA VAL A 36 11.35 -39.06 10.69
C VAL A 36 11.14 -38.33 12.02
N THR A 37 11.45 -38.99 13.14
CA THR A 37 11.33 -38.39 14.49
C THR A 37 12.19 -37.12 14.64
N THR A 38 13.42 -37.13 14.09
CA THR A 38 14.27 -35.94 14.08
C THR A 38 13.64 -34.80 13.26
N SER A 39 13.10 -35.12 12.08
CA SER A 39 12.48 -34.14 11.18
C SER A 39 11.21 -33.56 11.80
N GLU A 40 10.36 -34.39 12.41
CA GLU A 40 9.18 -33.97 13.16
C GLU A 40 9.56 -33.04 14.32
N GLY A 41 10.62 -33.38 15.05
CA GLY A 41 11.16 -32.52 16.12
C GLY A 41 11.61 -31.15 15.60
N GLN A 42 12.23 -31.08 14.41
CA GLN A 42 12.59 -29.82 13.77
C GLN A 42 11.36 -29.02 13.33
N ILE A 43 10.37 -29.68 12.71
CA ILE A 43 9.11 -29.06 12.28
C ILE A 43 8.38 -28.45 13.48
N ASN A 44 8.30 -29.19 14.59
CA ASN A 44 7.65 -28.73 15.82
C ASN A 44 8.35 -27.50 16.42
N LYS A 45 9.68 -27.38 16.28
CA LYS A 45 10.44 -26.20 16.71
C LYS A 45 10.23 -25.00 15.78
N LEU A 46 10.08 -25.22 14.48
CA LEU A 46 9.89 -24.15 13.50
C LEU A 46 8.47 -23.58 13.50
N GLN A 47 7.46 -24.40 13.81
CA GLN A 47 6.07 -23.98 13.81
C GLN A 47 5.76 -22.76 14.72
N PRO A 48 6.20 -22.69 16.00
CA PRO A 48 5.97 -21.51 16.84
C PRO A 48 6.72 -20.27 16.36
N VAL A 49 7.95 -20.45 15.84
CA VAL A 49 8.75 -19.35 15.28
C VAL A 49 8.03 -18.74 14.08
N ASN A 50 7.51 -19.58 13.17
CA ASN A 50 6.78 -19.10 12.01
C ASN A 50 5.49 -18.35 12.40
N LYS A 51 4.71 -18.87 13.35
CA LYS A 51 3.52 -18.18 13.88
C LYS A 51 3.87 -16.81 14.49
N GLN A 52 5.00 -16.72 15.20
CA GLN A 52 5.46 -15.47 15.78
C GLN A 52 5.90 -14.47 14.70
N LEU A 53 6.62 -14.92 13.68
CA LEU A 53 7.01 -14.09 12.54
C LEU A 53 5.79 -13.57 11.78
N GLU A 54 4.80 -14.41 11.50
CA GLU A 54 3.55 -13.96 10.87
C GLU A 54 2.83 -12.89 11.70
N LYS A 55 2.82 -13.02 13.02
CA LYS A 55 2.24 -12.02 13.93
C LYS A 55 3.01 -10.70 13.84
N GLN A 56 4.34 -10.74 13.81
CA GLN A 56 5.19 -9.56 13.68
C GLN A 56 4.99 -8.88 12.32
N VAL A 57 4.95 -9.64 11.24
CA VAL A 57 4.69 -9.12 9.89
C VAL A 57 3.35 -8.42 9.85
N ARG A 58 2.26 -9.06 10.30
CA ARG A 58 0.93 -8.44 10.36
C ARG A 58 0.92 -7.13 11.15
N HIS A 59 1.61 -7.09 12.28
CA HIS A 59 1.72 -5.88 13.11
C HIS A 59 2.48 -4.76 12.41
N LEU A 60 3.62 -5.07 11.79
CA LEU A 60 4.44 -4.09 11.08
C LEU A 60 3.72 -3.57 9.83
N THR A 61 3.07 -4.44 9.06
CA THR A 61 2.26 -4.03 7.90
C THR A 61 1.14 -3.08 8.33
N LYS A 62 0.44 -3.37 9.43
CA LYS A 62 -0.57 -2.45 9.98
C LYS A 62 0.03 -1.10 10.32
N LYS A 63 1.13 -1.07 11.06
CA LYS A 63 1.83 0.19 11.40
C LYS A 63 2.28 0.96 10.15
N GLN A 64 2.77 0.27 9.14
CA GLN A 64 3.17 0.89 7.88
C GLN A 64 1.97 1.59 7.22
N THR A 65 0.85 0.89 7.06
CA THR A 65 -0.37 1.49 6.47
C THR A 65 -0.89 2.69 7.27
N GLU A 66 -0.81 2.65 8.61
CA GLU A 66 -1.18 3.79 9.46
C GLU A 66 -0.25 4.98 9.28
N MET A 67 1.05 4.75 9.10
CA MET A 67 2.04 5.81 8.87
C MET A 67 1.92 6.41 7.46
N GLU A 68 1.65 5.58 6.46
CA GLU A 68 1.38 6.01 5.09
C GLU A 68 0.14 6.91 5.05
N ALA A 69 -0.97 6.51 5.68
CA ALA A 69 -2.18 7.33 5.75
C ALA A 69 -1.95 8.67 6.48
N LYS A 70 -1.13 8.68 7.55
CA LYS A 70 -0.74 9.92 8.23
C LYS A 70 0.12 10.82 7.35
N SER A 71 1.06 10.24 6.61
CA SER A 71 1.92 10.98 5.68
C SER A 71 1.10 11.60 4.56
N GLU A 72 0.16 10.84 3.99
CA GLU A 72 -0.75 11.32 2.95
C GLU A 72 -1.63 12.48 3.45
N ASP A 73 -2.23 12.34 4.63
CA ASP A 73 -3.02 13.43 5.24
C ASP A 73 -2.18 14.68 5.52
N GLN A 74 -0.94 14.51 6.00
CA GLN A 74 -0.01 15.63 6.20
C GLN A 74 0.38 16.31 4.88
N GLU A 75 0.69 15.54 3.85
CA GLU A 75 0.99 16.06 2.52
C GLU A 75 -0.20 16.81 1.92
N ASP A 76 -1.41 16.26 2.06
CA ASP A 76 -2.63 16.90 1.58
C ASP A 76 -2.90 18.21 2.30
N ARG A 77 -2.75 18.24 3.63
CA ARG A 77 -2.87 19.49 4.41
C ARG A 77 -1.81 20.51 4.02
N ALA A 78 -0.58 20.09 3.79
CA ALA A 78 0.49 20.97 3.32
C ALA A 78 0.21 21.51 1.91
N ARG A 79 -0.37 20.69 1.01
CA ARG A 79 -0.72 21.10 -0.36
C ARG A 79 -1.95 22.00 -0.43
N ARG A 80 -2.90 21.91 0.51
CA ARG A 80 -4.14 22.72 0.51
C ARG A 80 -3.87 24.22 0.45
N ASN A 81 -2.78 24.68 1.07
CA ASN A 81 -2.41 26.09 1.10
C ASN A 81 -1.36 26.47 0.03
N ASN A 82 -0.87 25.50 -0.77
CA ASN A 82 0.11 25.76 -1.80
C ASN A 82 -0.56 26.17 -3.11
N ILE A 83 -0.19 27.35 -3.62
CA ILE A 83 -0.61 27.83 -4.93
C ILE A 83 0.33 27.22 -5.98
N ARG A 84 -0.21 26.45 -6.92
CA ARG A 84 0.53 25.94 -8.08
C ARG A 84 0.27 26.86 -9.28
N ILE A 85 1.32 27.56 -9.72
CA ILE A 85 1.27 28.36 -10.93
C ILE A 85 1.72 27.46 -12.10
N THR A 86 0.86 27.30 -13.11
CA THR A 86 1.16 26.47 -14.30
C THR A 86 1.20 27.35 -15.55
N GLY A 87 1.93 26.93 -16.58
CA GLY A 87 2.06 27.69 -17.84
C GLY A 87 3.12 28.80 -17.83
N VAL A 88 4.03 28.79 -16.84
CA VAL A 88 5.20 29.69 -16.86
C VAL A 88 6.24 29.09 -17.82
N PRO A 89 6.68 29.81 -18.86
CA PRO A 89 7.68 29.31 -19.79
C PRO A 89 9.03 29.11 -19.09
N GLU A 90 9.72 28.02 -19.42
CA GLU A 90 11.06 27.72 -18.88
C GLU A 90 12.03 28.89 -19.19
N GLY A 91 12.80 29.32 -18.19
CA GLY A 91 13.73 30.45 -18.32
C GLY A 91 13.11 31.83 -18.08
N ALA A 92 11.79 31.94 -17.85
CA ALA A 92 11.15 33.20 -17.43
C ALA A 92 11.71 33.76 -16.11
N GLU A 93 12.30 32.88 -15.29
CA GLU A 93 12.91 33.18 -14.00
C GLU A 93 14.22 33.96 -14.13
N GLY A 94 14.97 33.84 -15.23
CA GLY A 94 16.20 34.61 -15.48
C GLY A 94 17.09 34.79 -14.23
N HIS A 95 17.33 36.04 -13.83
CA HIS A 95 17.97 36.42 -12.55
C HIS A 95 16.98 37.03 -11.53
N CYS A 96 15.67 36.95 -11.78
CA CYS A 96 14.68 37.54 -10.89
C CYS A 96 14.38 36.62 -9.71
N THR A 97 14.11 37.22 -8.56
CA THR A 97 13.59 36.47 -7.41
C THR A 97 12.16 35.97 -7.73
N VAL A 98 11.73 34.89 -7.06
CA VAL A 98 10.35 34.37 -7.19
C VAL A 98 9.31 35.47 -6.92
N LYS A 99 9.63 36.38 -5.98
CA LYS A 99 8.83 37.56 -5.64
C LYS A 99 8.66 38.50 -6.84
N ASP A 100 9.74 38.80 -7.57
CA ASP A 100 9.68 39.63 -8.77
C ASP A 100 8.90 38.98 -9.91
N LEU A 101 9.04 37.66 -10.08
CA LEU A 101 8.29 36.93 -11.09
C LEU A 101 6.78 37.00 -10.82
N ILE A 102 6.35 36.77 -9.58
CA ILE A 102 4.94 36.77 -9.18
C ILE A 102 4.35 38.19 -9.22
N LEU A 103 5.04 39.17 -8.63
CA LEU A 103 4.52 40.53 -8.49
C LEU A 103 4.56 41.32 -9.79
N ASN A 104 5.65 41.22 -10.54
CA ASN A 104 5.90 42.11 -11.67
C ASN A 104 5.64 41.45 -13.03
N LYS A 105 6.00 40.17 -13.22
CA LYS A 105 5.80 39.48 -14.51
C LYS A 105 4.43 38.84 -14.67
N LEU A 106 3.89 38.22 -13.63
CA LEU A 106 2.54 37.62 -13.66
C LEU A 106 1.43 38.64 -13.36
N GLY A 107 1.78 39.88 -13.02
CA GLY A 107 0.82 40.97 -12.83
C GLY A 107 -0.06 40.85 -11.58
N LEU A 108 0.23 39.91 -10.67
CA LEU A 108 -0.64 39.56 -9.52
C LEU A 108 -0.63 40.57 -8.36
N LYS A 109 -0.02 41.76 -8.56
CA LYS A 109 0.05 42.85 -7.56
C LYS A 109 -1.31 43.17 -6.92
N HIS A 110 -2.38 43.15 -7.71
CA HIS A 110 -3.73 43.47 -7.26
C HIS A 110 -4.38 42.40 -6.37
N LEU A 111 -3.96 41.12 -6.46
CA LEU A 111 -4.46 40.06 -5.57
C LEU A 111 -3.78 40.06 -4.20
N LEU A 112 -2.57 40.63 -4.11
CA LEU A 112 -1.75 40.62 -2.90
C LEU A 112 -1.98 41.84 -1.99
N ASN A 113 -2.59 42.92 -2.51
CA ASN A 113 -2.94 44.11 -1.72
C ASN A 113 -3.92 43.82 -0.56
N ASN A 114 -4.67 42.72 -0.62
CA ASN A 114 -5.59 42.29 0.45
C ASN A 114 -4.91 41.38 1.51
N PHE A 115 -3.67 40.96 1.29
CA PHE A 115 -2.91 40.08 2.20
C PHE A 115 -1.74 40.85 2.81
N THR A 116 -2.03 41.87 3.62
CA THR A 116 -1.04 42.70 4.33
C THR A 116 -0.18 41.93 5.35
N SER A 117 -0.52 40.67 5.64
CA SER A 117 0.25 39.79 6.54
C SER A 117 1.44 39.09 5.85
N LEU A 118 1.67 39.29 4.55
CA LEU A 118 2.56 38.42 3.77
C LEU A 118 4.07 38.68 3.91
N GLU A 119 4.51 39.82 4.44
CA GLU A 119 5.96 40.10 4.57
C GLU A 119 6.67 39.04 5.42
N LYS A 120 6.06 38.61 6.53
CA LYS A 120 6.59 37.52 7.38
C LYS A 120 6.55 36.14 6.72
N THR A 121 5.64 35.90 5.78
CA THR A 121 5.57 34.62 5.04
C THR A 121 6.53 34.56 3.86
N TRP A 122 6.99 35.70 3.33
CA TRP A 122 8.02 35.71 2.28
C TRP A 122 9.39 35.29 2.84
N ASP A 123 9.76 35.78 4.03
CA ASP A 123 10.97 35.34 4.73
C ASP A 123 10.93 33.83 5.04
N TRP A 124 9.74 33.30 5.36
CA TRP A 124 9.51 31.88 5.55
C TRP A 124 9.64 31.08 4.24
N LEU A 125 9.12 31.58 3.12
CA LEU A 125 9.23 30.97 1.78
C LEU A 125 10.69 30.94 1.26
N GLU A 126 11.46 32.00 1.50
CA GLU A 126 12.89 32.03 1.15
C GLU A 126 13.71 31.05 2.00
N GLY A 127 13.31 30.79 3.23
CA GLY A 127 13.88 29.73 4.08
C GLY A 127 13.65 28.33 3.52
N TRP A 128 12.49 28.06 2.92
CA TRP A 128 12.17 26.77 2.30
C TRP A 128 12.95 26.52 1.01
N HIS A 129 13.19 27.55 0.20
CA HIS A 129 13.93 27.43 -1.05
C HIS A 129 15.42 27.10 -0.85
N LYS A 130 15.94 27.29 0.37
CA LYS A 130 17.32 26.94 0.77
C LYS A 130 17.46 25.51 1.32
N MET A 131 16.36 24.80 1.60
CA MET A 131 16.42 23.36 1.87
C MET A 131 16.54 22.61 0.54
N GLU A 132 17.78 22.30 0.13
CA GLU A 132 18.05 21.40 -0.99
C GLU A 132 17.54 19.99 -0.69
N TRP A 133 16.30 19.72 -1.09
CA TRP A 133 15.86 18.34 -1.30
C TRP A 133 16.55 17.81 -2.57
N PRO A 134 17.07 16.56 -2.57
CA PRO A 134 17.69 15.98 -3.76
C PRO A 134 16.67 16.01 -4.90
N ARG A 135 16.97 16.80 -5.94
CA ARG A 135 16.10 16.92 -7.12
C ARG A 135 16.05 15.56 -7.82
N PRO A 136 14.90 14.89 -7.90
CA PRO A 136 14.78 13.70 -8.72
C PRO A 136 14.89 14.10 -10.19
N GLU A 137 15.65 13.32 -10.98
CA GLU A 137 15.85 13.58 -12.40
C GLU A 137 14.50 13.69 -13.13
N ALA A 138 14.39 14.57 -14.12
CA ALA A 138 13.16 14.85 -14.86
C ALA A 138 12.48 13.61 -15.49
N ARG A 139 13.22 12.51 -15.62
CA ARG A 139 12.72 11.21 -16.07
C ARG A 139 11.84 10.52 -15.01
N GLU A 140 12.24 10.59 -13.75
CA GLU A 140 11.49 9.97 -12.63
C GLU A 140 10.14 10.63 -12.40
N TRP A 141 10.02 11.95 -12.66
CA TRP A 141 8.74 12.66 -12.55
C TRP A 141 7.70 12.15 -13.55
N ARG A 142 8.12 11.85 -14.79
CA ARG A 142 7.23 11.30 -15.82
C ARG A 142 6.77 9.88 -15.51
N GLU A 143 7.63 9.06 -14.90
CA GLU A 143 7.28 7.70 -14.48
C GLU A 143 6.37 7.70 -13.23
N ARG A 144 6.67 8.52 -12.21
CA ARG A 144 5.82 8.68 -11.02
C ARG A 144 4.42 9.24 -11.30
N SER A 145 4.27 10.01 -12.39
CA SER A 145 2.97 10.50 -12.86
C SER A 145 2.18 9.46 -13.66
N ARG A 146 2.85 8.46 -14.26
CA ARG A 146 2.20 7.35 -14.97
C ARG A 146 1.75 6.24 -14.03
N GLU A 147 2.50 5.97 -12.97
CA GLU A 147 2.16 4.92 -11.99
C GLU A 147 1.00 5.33 -11.07
N ARG A 148 0.86 6.64 -10.79
CA ARG A 148 -0.26 7.19 -10.02
C ARG A 148 -1.41 7.59 -10.93
N GLY A 149 -2.02 6.60 -11.58
CA GLY A 149 -3.27 6.76 -12.32
C GLY A 149 -4.32 7.47 -11.45
N THR A 150 -4.70 8.68 -11.85
CA THR A 150 -5.78 9.46 -11.23
C THR A 150 -7.12 8.72 -11.36
N PRO A 151 -7.87 8.50 -10.27
CA PRO A 151 -9.30 8.26 -10.38
C PRO A 151 -9.99 9.59 -10.73
N ARG A 152 -10.60 9.62 -11.93
CA ARG A 152 -11.58 10.65 -12.31
C ARG A 152 -12.78 10.56 -11.37
N HIS A 153 -13.01 11.59 -10.55
CA HIS A 153 -14.30 12.28 -10.42
C HIS A 153 -14.33 13.17 -9.17
N ALA A 154 -14.22 14.47 -9.39
CA ALA A 154 -15.03 15.45 -8.67
C ALA A 154 -15.22 16.63 -9.63
N GLN A 155 -16.35 16.63 -10.33
CA GLN A 155 -16.87 17.85 -10.94
C GLN A 155 -16.99 18.89 -9.83
N ARG A 156 -16.12 19.89 -9.84
CA ARG A 156 -16.30 21.09 -9.02
C ARG A 156 -17.48 21.84 -9.62
N SER A 157 -18.57 21.94 -8.86
CA SER A 157 -19.69 22.82 -9.18
C SER A 157 -19.21 24.26 -9.31
N PRO A 158 -19.63 25.03 -10.34
CA PRO A 158 -19.31 26.43 -10.42
C PRO A 158 -20.14 27.22 -9.42
N VAL A 159 -19.47 28.13 -8.72
CA VAL A 159 -20.01 29.17 -7.85
C VAL A 159 -21.09 29.95 -8.62
N ARG A 160 -22.34 29.89 -8.15
CA ARG A 160 -23.48 30.60 -8.74
C ARG A 160 -23.56 32.01 -8.14
N SER A 161 -22.92 32.98 -8.78
CA SER A 161 -23.16 34.41 -8.55
C SER A 161 -24.53 34.79 -9.12
N GLY A 162 -25.30 35.56 -8.35
CA GLY A 162 -26.68 35.93 -8.68
C GLY A 162 -26.83 36.77 -9.94
N ALA A 163 -27.75 36.34 -10.79
CA ALA A 163 -28.56 37.16 -11.69
C ALA A 163 -29.72 36.27 -12.18
N GLU A 164 -30.91 36.47 -11.62
CA GLU A 164 -32.15 35.93 -12.18
C GLU A 164 -32.51 36.65 -13.48
N PRO A 165 -33.06 35.93 -14.47
CA PRO A 165 -34.13 36.49 -15.29
C PRO A 165 -35.40 35.65 -15.17
N GLN A 166 -36.51 36.37 -15.00
CA GLN A 166 -37.88 35.84 -15.05
C GLN A 166 -38.17 35.19 -16.41
N GLY A 167 -38.86 34.05 -16.39
CA GLY A 167 -39.37 33.39 -17.59
C GLY A 167 -40.17 32.14 -17.25
N SER A 168 -41.49 32.29 -17.21
CA SER A 168 -42.48 31.24 -16.96
C SER A 168 -42.38 30.07 -17.97
N THR A 169 -42.62 28.83 -17.52
CA THR A 169 -43.76 28.02 -17.95
C THR A 169 -43.84 26.68 -17.21
N ASN A 170 -45.08 26.26 -16.98
CA ASN A 170 -45.56 25.07 -16.28
C ASN A 170 -45.10 23.73 -16.90
N ALA A 171 -44.79 22.74 -16.05
CA ALA A 171 -45.26 21.35 -16.23
C ALA A 171 -45.00 20.46 -14.99
N ARG A 172 -46.03 20.36 -14.13
CA ARG A 172 -46.60 19.16 -13.48
C ARG A 172 -45.73 17.91 -13.17
N ARG A 173 -45.88 17.50 -11.90
CA ARG A 173 -46.09 16.14 -11.31
C ARG A 173 -44.88 15.29 -10.95
N GLY A 174 -44.80 14.95 -9.65
CA GLY A 174 -44.27 13.65 -9.22
C GLY A 174 -43.60 13.58 -7.85
N LEU A 175 -44.26 14.00 -6.76
CA LEU A 175 -43.88 13.61 -5.40
C LEU A 175 -43.95 12.07 -5.25
N ARG A 176 -42.84 11.43 -4.89
CA ARG A 176 -42.86 10.15 -4.17
C ARG A 176 -41.93 10.25 -2.97
N TYR A 177 -42.55 10.40 -1.80
CA TYR A 177 -41.94 10.05 -0.52
C TYR A 177 -41.55 8.57 -0.56
N ARG A 178 -40.28 8.27 -0.30
CA ARG A 178 -39.85 6.92 0.08
C ARG A 178 -39.59 6.95 1.57
N SER A 179 -40.56 6.44 2.31
CA SER A 179 -40.53 6.29 3.76
C SER A 179 -39.33 5.43 4.18
N MET A 180 -38.55 5.94 5.12
CA MET A 180 -37.58 5.16 5.90
C MET A 180 -38.35 4.18 6.81
N PRO A 181 -37.94 2.92 6.95
CA PRO A 181 -38.44 2.07 8.02
C PRO A 181 -37.84 2.51 9.36
N SER A 182 -38.71 2.71 10.35
CA SER A 182 -38.40 2.99 11.75
C SER A 182 -37.82 1.74 12.43
N PRO A 183 -36.93 1.87 13.45
CA PRO A 183 -36.41 0.74 14.19
C PRO A 183 -37.42 0.32 15.25
N GLU A 184 -38.02 -0.85 15.10
CA GLU A 184 -38.71 -1.54 16.19
C GLU A 184 -37.75 -2.53 16.84
N GLY A 185 -37.50 -2.32 18.13
CA GLY A 185 -36.96 -3.34 19.01
C GLY A 185 -38.07 -4.30 19.43
N ALA A 186 -37.74 -5.58 19.54
CA ALA A 186 -38.43 -6.54 20.38
C ALA A 186 -37.45 -7.68 20.73
N SER A 187 -37.00 -7.63 21.98
CA SER A 187 -36.82 -8.73 22.93
C SER A 187 -36.94 -10.17 22.41
N GLU A 188 -35.89 -10.98 22.65
CA GLU A 188 -35.90 -12.10 23.61
C GLU A 188 -34.45 -12.52 23.94
#